data_AF-A0A542S3B3-F1
#
_entry.id   AF-A0A542S3B3-F1
#
_cell.length_a   1.000
_cell.length_b   1.000
_cell.length_c   1.000
_cell.angle_alpha   90.00
_cell.angle_beta   90.00
_cell.angle_gamma   90.00
#
_symmetry.space_group_name_H-M   'P 1'
#
loop_
_entity.id
_entity.type
_entity.pdbx_description
1 polymer ?
#
loop_
_entity_poly.entity_id
_entity_poly.type
_entity_poly.pdbx_seq_one_letter_code
_entity_poly.pdbx_strand_id
1 'polypeptide(L)'
;MRILLLVLVLVVVGCVALPLSALVLDGTDTGENLIVPAQVLVTAAVGAAIGRLLLGPSAQRPALTGAGLGILGALVGVAVFFLLLNGFDGA
;
A
#
# COMPACT_ATOMS: atom_id res chain seq x y z
N MET A 1 20.35 5.19 -1.89
CA MET A 1 19.33 5.70 -2.84
C MET A 1 18.24 4.69 -3.19
N ARG A 2 18.54 3.44 -3.57
CA ARG A 2 17.53 2.44 -3.97
C ARG A 2 16.39 2.22 -2.96
N ILE A 3 16.72 2.11 -1.67
CA ILE A 3 15.72 1.92 -0.60
C ILE A 3 14.80 3.13 -0.47
N LEU A 4 15.35 4.34 -0.53
CA LEU A 4 14.55 5.56 -0.42
C LEU A 4 13.58 5.72 -1.60
N LEU A 5 14.03 5.37 -2.81
CA LEU A 5 13.17 5.33 -4.00
C LEU A 5 12.06 4.28 -3.84
N LEU A 6 12.40 3.09 -3.34
CA LEU A 6 11.42 2.03 -3.07
C LEU A 6 10.37 2.47 -2.03
N VAL A 7 10.78 3.13 -0.94
CA VAL A 7 9.86 3.69 0.07
C VAL A 7 8.95 4.75 -0.56
N LEU A 8 9.52 5.70 -1.30
CA LEU A 8 8.76 6.78 -1.95
C LEU A 8 7.68 6.20 -2.88
N VAL A 9 8.06 5.23 -3.71
CA VAL A 9 7.13 4.56 -4.63
C VAL A 9 6.03 3.84 -3.85
N LEU A 10 6.35 3.13 -2.77
CA LEU A 10 5.36 2.39 -2.00
C LEU A 10 4.39 3.27 -1.21
N VAL A 11 4.84 4.45 -0.77
CA VAL A 11 3.94 5.46 -0.20
C VAL A 11 2.95 5.96 -1.25
N VAL A 12 3.42 6.31 -2.45
CA VAL A 12 2.55 6.74 -3.56
C VAL A 12 1.56 5.65 -3.94
N VAL A 13 2.04 4.41 -4.10
CA VAL A 13 1.19 3.24 -4.38
C VAL A 13 0.15 3.05 -3.27
N GLY A 14 0.55 3.11 -2.00
CA GLY A 14 -0.37 2.95 -0.87
C GLY A 14 -1.49 4.02 -0.86
N CYS A 15 -1.15 5.27 -1.19
CA CYS A 15 -2.11 6.37 -1.28
C CYS A 15 -3.10 6.20 -2.44
N VAL A 16 -2.64 5.69 -3.59
CA VAL A 16 -3.48 5.49 -4.79
C VAL A 16 -4.28 4.18 -4.72
N ALA A 17 -3.73 3.15 -4.08
CA ALA A 17 -4.37 1.84 -3.97
C ALA A 17 -5.70 1.91 -3.21
N LEU A 18 -5.83 2.80 -2.21
CA LEU A 18 -7.05 2.91 -1.40
C LEU A 18 -8.27 3.43 -2.18
N PRO A 19 -8.22 4.58 -2.89
CA PRO A 19 -9.32 5.03 -3.72
C PRO A 19 -9.59 4.09 -4.91
N LEU A 20 -8.57 3.40 -5.44
CA LEU A 20 -8.79 2.38 -6.47
C LEU A 20 -9.52 1.15 -5.93
N SER A 21 -9.18 0.68 -4.73
CA SER A 21 -9.90 -0.41 -4.07
C SER A 21 -11.34 -0.01 -3.77
N ALA A 22 -11.57 1.22 -3.31
CA ALA A 22 -12.92 1.76 -3.13
C ALA A 22 -13.69 1.79 -4.47
N LEU A 23 -13.11 2.35 -5.53
CA LEU A 23 -13.76 2.43 -6.85
C LEU A 23 -14.26 1.06 -7.38
N VAL A 24 -13.55 -0.02 -7.06
CA VAL A 24 -13.85 -1.37 -7.55
C VAL A 24 -14.78 -2.15 -6.61
N LEU A 25 -14.65 -1.96 -5.30
CA LEU A 25 -15.31 -2.79 -4.29
C LEU A 25 -16.49 -2.10 -3.60
N ASP A 26 -16.64 -0.79 -3.78
CA ASP A 26 -17.74 -0.03 -3.21
C ASP A 26 -19.10 -0.45 -3.82
N GLY A 27 -20.17 -0.39 -3.01
CA GLY A 27 -21.55 -0.70 -3.42
C GLY A 27 -22.18 -1.96 -2.82
N THR A 28 -21.46 -2.74 -2.01
CA THR A 28 -22.05 -3.82 -1.18
C THR A 28 -21.36 -3.88 0.19
N ASP A 29 -22.07 -4.30 1.24
CA ASP A 29 -21.49 -4.43 2.60
C ASP A 29 -20.23 -5.31 2.61
N THR A 30 -20.24 -6.40 1.84
CA THR A 30 -19.06 -7.29 1.72
C THR A 30 -17.90 -6.59 1.02
N GLY A 31 -18.17 -5.80 -0.01
CA GLY A 31 -17.14 -5.10 -0.78
C GLY A 31 -16.49 -3.97 0.02
N GLU A 32 -17.27 -3.18 0.76
CA GLU A 32 -16.78 -2.12 1.64
C GLU A 32 -15.79 -2.64 2.69
N ASN A 33 -16.12 -3.78 3.32
CA ASN A 33 -15.26 -4.45 4.30
C ASN A 33 -13.94 -4.99 3.70
N LEU A 34 -13.85 -5.11 2.37
CA LEU A 34 -12.68 -5.61 1.65
C LEU A 34 -11.79 -4.49 1.10
N ILE A 35 -12.20 -3.22 1.15
CA ILE A 35 -11.43 -2.09 0.60
C ILE A 35 -10.04 -2.02 1.23
N VAL A 36 -9.95 -1.96 2.57
CA VAL A 36 -8.67 -1.87 3.28
C VAL A 36 -7.83 -3.15 3.11
N PRO A 37 -8.38 -4.37 3.30
CA PRO A 37 -7.64 -5.60 3.01
C PRO A 37 -7.08 -5.68 1.58
N ALA A 38 -7.88 -5.31 0.58
CA ALA A 38 -7.46 -5.32 -0.82
C ALA A 38 -6.33 -4.31 -1.07
N GLN A 39 -6.46 -3.10 -0.53
CA GLN A 39 -5.43 -2.06 -0.62
C GLN A 39 -4.10 -2.52 -0.02
N VAL A 40 -4.12 -3.13 1.17
CA VAL A 40 -2.91 -3.65 1.83
C VAL A 40 -2.29 -4.76 0.99
N LEU A 41 -3.09 -5.71 0.51
CA LEU A 41 -2.61 -6.83 -0.31
C LEU A 41 -1.96 -6.36 -1.62
N VAL A 42 -2.60 -5.42 -2.33
CA VAL A 42 -2.05 -4.86 -3.57
C VAL A 42 -0.73 -4.15 -3.30
N THR A 43 -0.68 -3.29 -2.27
CA THR A 43 0.53 -2.52 -1.95
C THR A 43 1.67 -3.43 -1.48
N ALA A 44 1.36 -4.48 -0.71
CA ALA A 44 2.34 -5.48 -0.28
C ALA A 44 2.87 -6.31 -1.47
N ALA A 45 2.00 -6.71 -2.40
CA ALA A 45 2.40 -7.45 -3.60
C ALA A 45 3.30 -6.61 -4.52
N VAL A 46 2.96 -5.34 -4.73
CA VAL A 46 3.80 -4.38 -5.46
C VAL A 46 5.14 -4.18 -4.75
N GLY A 47 5.12 -4.04 -3.42
CA GLY A 47 6.31 -4.00 -2.58
C GLY A 47 7.21 -5.20 -2.78
N ALA A 48 6.66 -6.41 -2.77
CA ALA A 48 7.41 -7.64 -2.98
C ALA A 48 8.07 -7.67 -4.37
N ALA A 49 7.34 -7.27 -5.42
CA ALA A 49 7.82 -7.23 -6.79
C ALA A 49 8.97 -6.23 -6.96
N ILE A 50 8.80 -4.99 -6.47
CA ILE A 50 9.82 -3.95 -6.55
C ILE A 50 11.03 -4.29 -5.67
N GLY A 51 10.79 -4.89 -4.49
CA GLY A 51 11.85 -5.38 -3.60
C GLY A 51 12.74 -6.41 -4.27
N ARG A 52 12.15 -7.42 -4.94
CA ARG A 52 12.91 -8.37 -5.76
C ARG A 52 13.70 -7.68 -6.86
N LEU A 53 13.07 -6.76 -7.60
CA LEU A 53 13.69 -6.08 -8.73
C LEU A 53 14.89 -5.22 -8.32
N LEU A 54 14.78 -4.46 -7.22
CA LEU A 54 15.77 -3.46 -6.83
C LEU A 54 16.83 -3.97 -5.85
N LEU A 55 16.50 -4.98 -5.03
CA LEU A 55 17.38 -5.44 -3.95
C LEU A 55 18.00 -6.83 -4.23
N GLY A 56 17.49 -7.59 -5.20
CA GLY A 56 18.08 -8.86 -5.63
C GLY A 56 17.05 -9.87 -6.11
N PRO A 57 17.02 -10.24 -7.40
CA PRO A 57 15.94 -11.04 -7.99
C PRO A 57 15.93 -12.51 -7.56
N SER A 58 17.08 -13.05 -7.12
CA SER A 58 17.24 -14.47 -6.75
C SER A 58 17.00 -14.78 -5.28
N ALA A 59 16.62 -13.79 -4.45
CA ALA A 59 16.53 -13.97 -3.01
C ALA A 59 15.13 -13.71 -2.44
N GLN A 60 14.72 -14.58 -1.51
CA GLN A 60 13.47 -14.46 -0.76
C GLN A 60 13.46 -13.25 0.19
N ARG A 61 14.63 -12.88 0.75
CA ARG A 61 14.79 -11.75 1.68
C ARG A 61 14.38 -10.41 1.04
N PRO A 62 14.89 -10.01 -0.14
CA PRO A 62 14.41 -8.86 -0.91
C PRO A 62 12.89 -8.74 -1.08
N ALA A 63 12.23 -9.86 -1.38
CA ALA A 63 10.78 -9.90 -1.57
C ALA A 63 10.05 -9.59 -0.25
N LEU A 64 10.49 -10.20 0.84
CA LEU A 64 9.92 -9.99 2.17
C LEU A 64 10.17 -8.56 2.68
N THR A 65 11.37 -8.03 2.47
CA THR A 65 11.69 -6.62 2.79
C THR A 65 10.79 -5.68 1.99
N GLY A 66 10.63 -5.92 0.69
CA GLY A 66 9.76 -5.13 -0.16
C GLY A 66 8.29 -5.21 0.26
N ALA A 67 7.79 -6.42 0.57
CA ALA A 67 6.43 -6.62 1.07
C ALA A 67 6.19 -5.88 2.40
N GLY A 68 7.14 -5.97 3.34
CA GLY A 68 7.05 -5.26 4.62
C GLY A 68 7.03 -3.75 4.44
N LEU A 69 7.88 -3.20 3.56
CA LEU A 69 7.84 -1.78 3.20
C LEU A 69 6.54 -1.40 2.47
N GLY A 70 5.95 -2.33 1.71
CA GLY A 70 4.66 -2.15 1.06
C GLY A 70 3.52 -2.04 2.08
N ILE A 71 3.53 -2.85 3.13
CA ILE A 71 2.57 -2.76 4.24
C ILE A 71 2.72 -1.41 4.96
N LEU A 72 3.94 -0.95 5.22
CA LEU A 72 4.17 0.37 5.80
C LEU A 72 3.65 1.49 4.87
N GLY A 73 3.90 1.39 3.57
CA GLY A 73 3.33 2.31 2.58
C GLY A 73 1.80 2.30 2.57
N ALA A 74 1.19 1.12 2.75
CA ALA A 74 -0.26 0.96 2.83
C ALA A 74 -0.84 1.67 4.07
N LEU A 75 -0.20 1.54 5.23
CA LEU A 75 -0.57 2.23 6.46
C LEU A 75 -0.48 3.76 6.30
N VAL A 76 0.58 4.24 5.64
CA VAL A 76 0.70 5.67 5.32
C VAL A 76 -0.43 6.11 4.40
N GLY A 77 -0.76 5.33 3.38
CA GLY A 77 -1.90 5.61 2.49
C GLY A 77 -3.23 5.71 3.24
N VAL A 78 -3.50 4.78 4.15
CA VAL A 78 -4.69 4.82 5.03
C VAL A 78 -4.69 6.08 5.91
N ALA A 79 -3.56 6.40 6.55
CA ALA A 79 -3.45 7.57 7.41
C ALA A 79 -3.66 8.88 6.64
N VAL A 80 -3.07 8.99 5.45
CA VAL A 80 -3.26 10.14 4.56
C VAL A 80 -4.73 10.25 4.14
N PHE A 81 -5.35 9.15 3.72
CA PHE A 81 -6.75 9.15 3.30
C PHE A 81 -7.70 9.51 4.45
N PHE A 82 -7.43 8.97 5.65
CA PHE A 82 -8.16 9.32 6.86
C PHE A 82 -8.09 10.83 7.17
N LEU A 83 -6.88 11.42 7.09
CA LEU A 83 -6.69 12.86 7.29
C LEU A 83 -7.39 13.69 6.20
N LEU A 84 -7.40 13.21 4.96
CA LEU A 84 -8.09 13.89 3.86
C LEU A 84 -9.61 13.87 4.03
N LEU A 85 -10.17 12.81 4.61
CA LEU A 85 -11.61 12.70 4.86
C LEU A 85 -12.07 13.44 6.12
N ASN A 86 -11.31 13.35 7.20
CA ASN A 86 -11.74 13.83 8.53
C ASN A 86 -11.08 15.14 8.96
N GLY A 87 -10.07 15.62 8.22
CA GLY A 87 -9.23 16.74 8.67
C GLY A 87 -8.41 16.38 9.91
N PHE A 88 -7.85 17.40 10.58
CA PHE A 88 -7.06 17.23 11.81
C PHE A 88 -7.92 17.13 13.07
N ASP A 89 -9.19 17.50 12.99
CA ASP A 89 -10.12 17.48 14.11
C ASP A 89 -10.70 16.08 14.37
N GLY A 90 -10.49 15.14 13.44
CA GLY A 90 -10.92 13.74 13.56
C GLY A 90 -12.38 13.51 13.16
N ALA A 91 -12.77 12.24 13.13
CA ALA A 91 -14.15 11.78 12.90
C ALA A 91 -14.98 11.87 14.18
#